data_AF-A0AAV7IC40-F1
#
_entry.id   AF-A0AAV7IC40-F1
#
_cell.length_a   1.000
_cell.length_b   1.000
_cell.length_c   1.000
_cell.angle_alpha   90.00
_cell.angle_beta   90.00
_cell.angle_gamma   90.00
#
_symmetry.space_group_name_H-M   'P 1'
#
loop_
_entity.id
_entity.type
_entity.pdbx_description
1 polymer ?
#
loop_
_entity_poly.entity_id
_entity_poly.type
_entity_poly.pdbx_seq_one_letter_code
_entity_poly.pdbx_strand_id
1 'polypeptide(L)'
;MNSIIEYIRNIELKTLNDYNLNSSLINKTNYEVLKIIFKDGLNVLSDFDEVSENSNFENFDSKWDDFIKMLSFHETNSHNSSETYAFLNMNYQVRNHDEKIGLLTDTFKYIIEDNSDNIDYFCHGVFKTSKHILGYFNYENYANEYINIIQAVRKSTDSLLMSNEKLTKSNSCGKFTSFRQLLFNYYKRMLFVQVKYSIVNYYMWIIEQQCNNSSYRDSTNKARIYSMKLQDIMNSTVKALDGINYYVYQCDPGVHERSSENTYIELKRMIQTIIIDEKNLTSSRSCNNRCNLERIANDISNETECQEFLDCKELSTDYYVCEMDNDVRRYEWFEDSYGHTYGNKNDDTCHGNMKLLSSYFEEPFFDNCAYCVCTCKMNLYSAIEEIPGIHQKLILC
;
A
#
# COMPACT_ATOMS: atom_id res chain seq x y z
N MET A 1 -12.14 -6.48 -8.93
CA MET A 1 -12.52 -7.86 -9.31
C MET A 1 -13.52 -7.91 -10.45
N ASN A 2 -14.64 -7.18 -10.41
CA ASN A 2 -15.58 -7.09 -11.56
C ASN A 2 -14.89 -6.68 -12.87
N SER A 3 -13.92 -5.76 -12.79
CA SER A 3 -13.09 -5.36 -13.93
C SER A 3 -12.30 -6.52 -14.58
N ILE A 4 -11.88 -7.55 -13.84
CA ILE A 4 -11.12 -8.68 -14.40
C ILE A 4 -12.05 -9.64 -15.16
N ILE A 5 -13.26 -9.87 -14.64
CA ILE A 5 -14.27 -10.69 -15.32
C ILE A 5 -14.71 -9.99 -16.60
N GLU A 6 -14.93 -8.67 -16.54
CA GLU A 6 -15.26 -7.85 -17.69
C GLU A 6 -14.11 -7.82 -18.71
N TYR A 7 -12.86 -7.73 -18.25
CA TYR A 7 -11.66 -7.83 -19.10
C TYR A 7 -11.62 -9.16 -19.87
N ILE A 8 -11.83 -10.28 -19.19
CA ILE A 8 -11.85 -11.62 -19.82
C ILE A 8 -13.02 -11.74 -20.81
N ARG A 9 -14.20 -11.28 -20.44
CA ARG A 9 -15.36 -11.27 -21.34
C ARG A 9 -15.12 -10.40 -22.57
N ASN A 10 -14.43 -9.28 -22.43
CA ASN A 10 -14.08 -8.40 -23.55
C ASN A 10 -13.06 -9.05 -24.48
N ILE A 11 -12.09 -9.79 -23.92
CA ILE A 11 -11.18 -10.63 -24.72
C ILE A 11 -11.98 -11.66 -25.50
N GLU A 12 -12.89 -12.40 -24.85
CA GLU A 12 -13.73 -13.41 -25.49
C GLU A 12 -14.58 -12.84 -26.65
N LEU A 13 -15.19 -11.66 -26.44
CA LEU A 13 -16.00 -11.00 -27.47
C LEU A 13 -15.16 -10.50 -28.64
N LYS A 14 -13.97 -9.97 -28.36
CA LYS A 14 -13.04 -9.47 -29.38
C LYS A 14 -12.55 -10.61 -30.28
N THR A 15 -12.07 -11.71 -29.69
CA THR A 15 -11.59 -12.87 -30.44
C THR A 15 -12.69 -13.57 -31.25
N LEU A 16 -13.94 -13.61 -30.74
CA LEU A 16 -15.10 -14.11 -31.47
C LEU A 16 -15.38 -13.33 -32.77
N ASN A 17 -15.21 -12.00 -32.73
CA ASN A 17 -15.49 -11.11 -33.86
C ASN A 17 -14.31 -11.01 -34.83
N ASP A 18 -13.09 -10.92 -34.32
CA ASP A 18 -11.89 -10.60 -35.11
C ASP A 18 -11.44 -11.78 -35.98
N TYR A 19 -11.66 -13.03 -35.55
CA TYR A 19 -11.20 -14.21 -36.30
C TYR A 19 -12.23 -14.80 -37.27
N ASN A 20 -13.43 -14.22 -37.37
CA ASN A 20 -14.53 -14.58 -38.28
C ASN A 20 -14.54 -16.08 -38.69
N LEU A 21 -14.71 -16.94 -37.68
CA LEU A 21 -14.35 -18.36 -37.63
C LEU A 21 -15.32 -19.30 -38.38
N ASN A 22 -15.85 -18.88 -39.53
CA ASN A 22 -16.97 -19.57 -40.20
C ASN A 22 -16.67 -20.14 -41.59
N SER A 23 -15.42 -20.17 -42.06
CA SER A 23 -15.13 -20.82 -43.33
C SER A 23 -13.75 -21.46 -43.39
N SER A 24 -13.72 -22.65 -43.97
CA SER A 24 -12.56 -23.47 -44.30
C SER A 24 -11.49 -22.67 -45.05
N LEU A 25 -10.60 -22.03 -44.32
CA LEU A 25 -9.35 -21.53 -44.88
C LEU A 25 -8.37 -22.70 -44.77
N ILE A 26 -8.17 -23.40 -45.87
CA ILE A 26 -7.10 -24.39 -46.06
C ILE A 26 -6.23 -23.80 -47.15
N ASN A 27 -5.30 -22.92 -46.78
CA ASN A 27 -4.09 -22.54 -47.51
C ASN A 27 -3.37 -21.40 -46.76
N LYS A 28 -2.12 -21.11 -47.17
CA LYS A 28 -1.12 -20.11 -46.72
C LYS A 28 -1.57 -18.98 -45.76
N THR A 29 -2.77 -18.44 -45.96
CA THR A 29 -3.56 -17.61 -45.02
C THR A 29 -3.62 -18.11 -43.58
N ASN A 30 -3.55 -19.42 -43.31
CA ASN A 30 -3.68 -19.95 -41.94
C ASN A 30 -2.50 -19.64 -41.03
N TYR A 31 -1.29 -19.55 -41.58
CA TYR A 31 -0.10 -19.25 -40.78
C TYR A 31 -0.10 -17.79 -40.30
N GLU A 32 -0.47 -16.86 -41.20
CA GLU A 32 -0.65 -15.44 -40.86
C GLU A 32 -1.77 -15.25 -39.83
N VAL A 33 -2.88 -15.98 -39.94
CA VAL A 33 -3.95 -15.97 -38.93
C VAL A 33 -3.42 -16.45 -37.56
N LEU A 34 -2.62 -17.53 -37.54
CA LEU A 34 -2.01 -18.01 -36.30
C LEU A 34 -1.08 -16.96 -35.69
N LYS A 35 -0.22 -16.31 -36.48
CA LYS A 35 0.62 -15.19 -36.01
C LYS A 35 -0.19 -14.06 -35.39
N ILE A 36 -1.31 -13.69 -35.99
CA ILE A 36 -2.23 -12.69 -35.44
C ILE A 36 -2.77 -13.16 -34.08
N ILE A 37 -3.22 -14.42 -33.97
CA ILE A 37 -3.70 -14.99 -32.71
C ILE A 37 -2.62 -14.98 -31.61
N PHE A 38 -1.37 -15.33 -31.93
CA PHE A 38 -0.26 -15.25 -30.96
C PHE A 38 0.04 -13.81 -30.55
N LYS A 39 0.07 -12.89 -31.52
CA LYS A 39 0.32 -11.47 -31.27
C LYS A 39 -0.77 -10.87 -30.38
N ASP A 40 -2.02 -11.20 -30.62
CA ASP A 40 -3.13 -10.76 -29.77
C ASP A 40 -3.05 -11.36 -28.37
N GLY A 41 -2.69 -12.65 -28.25
CA GLY A 41 -2.44 -13.28 -26.96
C GLY A 41 -1.32 -12.60 -26.16
N LEU A 42 -0.21 -12.25 -26.82
CA LEU A 42 0.89 -11.51 -26.23
C LEU A 42 0.49 -10.09 -25.82
N ASN A 43 -0.24 -9.37 -26.68
CA ASN A 43 -0.72 -8.03 -26.36
C ASN A 43 -1.63 -8.07 -25.13
N VAL A 44 -2.56 -9.03 -25.07
CA VAL A 44 -3.45 -9.19 -23.91
C VAL A 44 -2.70 -9.52 -22.62
N LEU A 45 -1.62 -10.32 -22.70
CA LEU A 45 -0.75 -10.60 -21.54
C LEU A 45 0.04 -9.36 -21.13
N SER A 46 0.58 -8.61 -22.10
CA SER A 46 1.32 -7.37 -21.86
C SER A 46 0.44 -6.28 -21.24
N ASP A 47 -0.76 -6.07 -21.78
CA ASP A 47 -1.75 -5.12 -21.25
C ASP A 47 -2.14 -5.51 -19.81
N PHE A 48 -2.29 -6.81 -19.55
CA PHE A 48 -2.58 -7.31 -18.21
C PHE A 48 -1.40 -7.10 -17.25
N ASP A 49 -0.17 -7.29 -17.72
CA ASP A 49 1.05 -7.03 -16.95
C ASP A 49 1.19 -5.55 -16.60
N GLU A 50 0.97 -4.64 -17.56
CA GLU A 50 1.01 -3.20 -17.33
C GLU A 50 -0.03 -2.75 -16.29
N VAL A 51 -1.26 -3.26 -16.39
CA VAL A 51 -2.31 -3.02 -15.38
C VAL A 51 -1.91 -3.59 -14.01
N SER A 52 -1.18 -4.70 -13.99
CA SER A 52 -0.70 -5.32 -12.76
C SER A 52 0.46 -4.55 -12.12
N GLU A 53 1.42 -4.05 -12.91
CA GLU A 53 2.61 -3.33 -12.44
C GLU A 53 2.26 -1.94 -11.90
N ASN A 54 1.34 -1.23 -12.57
CA ASN A 54 0.80 0.06 -12.11
C ASN A 54 0.04 -0.04 -10.78
N SER A 55 -0.26 -1.25 -10.31
CA SER A 55 -0.98 -1.48 -9.05
C SER A 55 -0.09 -1.48 -7.79
N ASN A 56 1.10 -0.88 -7.84
CA ASN A 56 2.13 -0.88 -6.79
C ASN A 56 2.39 -2.30 -6.27
N PHE A 57 2.87 -3.17 -7.16
CA PHE A 57 3.36 -4.48 -6.76
C PHE A 57 4.66 -4.32 -5.99
N GLU A 58 4.58 -4.13 -4.67
CA GLU A 58 5.73 -4.44 -3.82
C GLU A 58 6.14 -5.89 -4.12
N ASN A 59 7.41 -6.11 -4.41
CA ASN A 59 7.93 -7.42 -4.76
C ASN A 59 7.64 -8.41 -3.62
N PHE A 60 6.52 -9.14 -3.71
CA PHE A 60 6.08 -10.04 -2.65
C PHE A 60 7.10 -11.15 -2.41
N ASP A 61 7.93 -11.51 -3.40
CA ASP A 61 9.04 -12.45 -3.20
C ASP A 61 10.02 -11.94 -2.15
N SER A 62 10.28 -10.63 -2.09
CA SER A 62 11.15 -10.05 -1.06
C SER A 62 10.54 -10.08 0.36
N LYS A 63 9.21 -10.23 0.45
CA LYS A 63 8.46 -10.28 1.72
C LYS A 63 7.98 -11.69 2.08
N TRP A 64 8.32 -12.71 1.27
CA TRP A 64 7.87 -14.08 1.46
C TRP A 64 8.36 -14.69 2.77
N ASP A 65 9.63 -14.50 3.11
CA ASP A 65 10.22 -15.03 4.33
C ASP A 65 9.55 -14.41 5.57
N ASP A 66 9.25 -13.11 5.54
CA ASP A 66 8.55 -12.42 6.61
C ASP A 66 7.10 -12.91 6.73
N PHE A 67 6.44 -13.18 5.61
CA PHE A 67 5.11 -13.77 5.58
C PHE A 67 5.10 -15.18 6.21
N ILE A 68 6.04 -16.06 5.83
CA ILE A 68 6.15 -17.41 6.40
C ILE A 68 6.51 -17.36 7.89
N LYS A 69 7.40 -16.45 8.32
CA LYS A 69 7.69 -16.24 9.74
C LYS A 69 6.45 -15.79 10.53
N MET A 70 5.65 -14.88 9.97
CA MET A 70 4.39 -14.46 10.62
C MET A 70 3.38 -15.60 10.65
N LEU A 71 3.24 -16.35 9.56
CA LEU A 71 2.34 -17.49 9.48
C LEU A 71 2.71 -18.59 10.48
N SER A 72 3.99 -19.00 10.52
CA SER A 72 4.49 -20.01 11.46
C SER A 72 4.38 -19.57 12.92
N PHE A 73 4.62 -18.28 13.23
CA PHE A 73 4.38 -17.73 14.56
C PHE A 73 2.91 -17.86 14.96
N HIS A 74 1.99 -17.63 14.04
CA HIS A 74 0.56 -17.84 14.29
C HIS A 74 0.22 -19.34 14.45
N GLU A 75 0.81 -20.25 13.66
CA GLU A 75 0.58 -21.70 13.76
C GLU A 75 1.07 -22.37 15.05
N THR A 76 2.22 -21.93 15.58
CA THR A 76 2.72 -22.47 16.86
C THR A 76 1.74 -22.27 18.02
N ASN A 77 0.82 -21.30 17.90
CA ASN A 77 -0.25 -21.05 18.86
C ASN A 77 -1.57 -21.78 18.53
N SER A 78 -1.72 -22.39 17.34
CA SER A 78 -2.95 -23.06 16.88
C SER A 78 -2.88 -24.59 16.82
N HIS A 79 -1.76 -25.22 17.20
CA HIS A 79 -1.55 -26.68 17.20
C HIS A 79 -1.66 -27.39 15.83
N ASN A 80 -1.77 -26.68 14.70
CA ASN A 80 -1.87 -27.28 13.36
C ASN A 80 -0.67 -26.89 12.46
N SER A 81 0.30 -27.79 12.30
CA SER A 81 1.49 -27.62 11.45
C SER A 81 1.26 -27.89 9.94
N SER A 82 0.04 -28.21 9.53
CA SER A 82 -0.29 -28.59 8.15
C SER A 82 -0.46 -27.38 7.20
N GLU A 83 -0.62 -26.18 7.74
CA GLU A 83 -1.04 -25.00 6.98
C GLU A 83 0.14 -24.31 6.29
N THR A 84 1.28 -24.13 6.96
CA THR A 84 2.50 -23.55 6.38
C THR A 84 2.99 -24.42 5.24
N TYR A 85 2.90 -25.74 5.37
CA TYR A 85 3.24 -26.66 4.29
C TYR A 85 2.33 -26.48 3.07
N ALA A 86 1.03 -26.26 3.28
CA ALA A 86 0.08 -25.99 2.20
C ALA A 86 0.41 -24.67 1.47
N PHE A 87 0.78 -23.61 2.20
CA PHE A 87 1.23 -22.35 1.60
C PHE A 87 2.54 -22.47 0.83
N LEU A 88 3.52 -23.18 1.39
CA LEU A 88 4.81 -23.42 0.73
C LEU A 88 4.63 -24.19 -0.58
N ASN A 89 3.86 -25.28 -0.54
CA ASN A 89 3.54 -26.06 -1.73
C ASN A 89 2.82 -25.21 -2.77
N MET A 90 1.85 -24.40 -2.33
CA MET A 90 1.10 -23.57 -3.27
C MET A 90 1.94 -22.46 -3.89
N ASN A 91 2.76 -21.77 -3.12
CA ASN A 91 3.67 -20.75 -3.64
C ASN A 91 4.68 -21.36 -4.63
N TYR A 92 5.16 -22.57 -4.35
CA TYR A 92 5.98 -23.32 -5.32
C TYR A 92 5.21 -23.55 -6.63
N GLN A 93 3.96 -24.02 -6.56
CA GLN A 93 3.14 -24.19 -7.76
C GLN A 93 2.94 -22.87 -8.52
N VAL A 94 2.68 -21.77 -7.81
CA VAL A 94 2.47 -20.45 -8.42
C VAL A 94 3.69 -19.97 -9.18
N ARG A 95 4.87 -20.10 -8.58
CA ARG A 95 6.14 -19.74 -9.23
C ARG A 95 6.39 -20.60 -10.45
N ASN A 96 6.21 -21.92 -10.33
CA ASN A 96 6.35 -22.85 -11.44
C ASN A 96 5.34 -22.54 -12.58
N HIS A 97 4.13 -22.10 -12.25
CA HIS A 97 3.12 -21.68 -13.23
C HIS A 97 3.54 -20.39 -13.94
N ASP A 98 3.96 -19.38 -13.18
CA ASP A 98 4.39 -18.09 -13.71
C ASP A 98 5.62 -18.25 -14.62
N GLU A 99 6.60 -19.06 -14.21
CA GLU A 99 7.78 -19.39 -15.02
C GLU A 99 7.41 -20.05 -16.34
N LYS A 100 6.49 -21.02 -16.34
CA LYS A 100 6.04 -21.69 -17.56
C LYS A 100 5.18 -20.80 -18.45
N ILE A 101 4.41 -19.88 -17.88
CA ILE A 101 3.72 -18.83 -18.65
C ILE A 101 4.77 -17.94 -19.33
N GLY A 102 5.85 -17.58 -18.64
CA GLY A 102 7.00 -16.88 -19.22
C GLY A 102 7.61 -17.64 -20.40
N LEU A 103 7.91 -18.93 -20.22
CA LEU A 103 8.44 -19.79 -21.30
C LEU A 103 7.50 -19.88 -22.51
N LEU A 104 6.19 -19.95 -22.29
CA LEU A 104 5.19 -19.93 -23.37
C LEU A 104 5.16 -18.59 -24.08
N THR A 105 5.22 -17.50 -23.33
CA THR A 105 5.25 -16.13 -23.87
C THR A 105 6.48 -15.93 -24.75
N ASP A 106 7.65 -16.41 -24.32
CA ASP A 106 8.87 -16.36 -25.12
C ASP A 106 8.80 -17.26 -26.35
N THR A 107 8.16 -18.42 -26.23
CA THR A 107 7.87 -19.29 -27.37
C THR A 107 6.98 -18.57 -28.39
N PHE A 108 5.94 -17.85 -27.94
CA PHE A 108 5.03 -17.09 -28.80
C PHE A 108 5.76 -15.95 -29.52
N LYS A 109 6.69 -15.26 -28.84
CA LYS A 109 7.52 -14.22 -29.48
C LYS A 109 8.39 -14.81 -30.58
N TYR A 110 9.10 -15.90 -30.29
CA TYR A 110 9.93 -16.59 -31.27
C TYR A 110 9.14 -17.02 -32.52
N ILE A 111 7.92 -17.49 -32.31
CA ILE A 111 6.98 -17.88 -33.37
C ILE A 111 6.60 -16.71 -34.29
N ILE A 112 6.31 -15.55 -33.71
CA ILE A 112 5.91 -14.37 -34.48
C ILE A 112 7.08 -13.88 -35.33
N GLU A 113 8.31 -13.98 -34.81
CA GLU A 113 9.55 -13.59 -35.48
C GLU A 113 10.02 -14.61 -36.53
N ASP A 114 9.62 -15.88 -36.41
CA ASP A 114 9.96 -16.91 -37.39
C ASP A 114 9.29 -16.63 -38.76
N ASN A 115 10.05 -16.78 -39.83
CA ASN A 115 9.58 -16.58 -41.22
C ASN A 115 9.28 -17.91 -41.93
N SER A 116 9.23 -19.03 -41.21
CA SER A 116 8.93 -20.32 -41.81
C SER A 116 7.44 -20.43 -42.20
N ASP A 117 7.17 -20.57 -43.51
CA ASP A 117 5.81 -20.74 -44.05
C ASP A 117 5.20 -22.14 -43.75
N ASN A 118 5.78 -22.94 -42.84
CA ASN A 118 5.42 -24.35 -42.64
C ASN A 118 4.40 -24.55 -41.51
N ILE A 119 3.12 -24.59 -41.90
CA ILE A 119 2.00 -24.81 -40.98
C ILE A 119 2.02 -26.19 -40.29
N ASP A 120 2.59 -27.23 -40.93
CA ASP A 120 2.67 -28.56 -40.33
C ASP A 120 3.71 -28.60 -39.20
N TYR A 121 4.87 -27.96 -39.42
CA TYR A 121 5.86 -27.76 -38.35
C TYR A 121 5.23 -26.99 -37.17
N PHE A 122 4.37 -26.03 -37.49
CA PHE A 122 3.72 -25.19 -36.52
C PHE A 122 2.66 -25.93 -35.69
N CYS A 123 1.63 -26.46 -36.34
CA CYS A 123 0.52 -27.14 -35.69
C CYS A 123 0.94 -28.45 -35.02
N HIS A 124 2.06 -29.05 -35.42
CA HIS A 124 2.55 -30.29 -34.81
C HIS A 124 3.71 -30.09 -33.83
N GLY A 125 4.60 -29.14 -34.08
CA GLY A 125 5.77 -28.86 -33.23
C GLY A 125 5.46 -27.89 -32.10
N VAL A 126 5.02 -26.67 -32.46
CA VAL A 126 4.72 -25.62 -31.48
C VAL A 126 3.56 -26.02 -30.60
N PHE A 127 2.43 -26.41 -31.18
CA PHE A 127 1.24 -26.74 -30.40
C PHE A 127 1.51 -27.91 -29.43
N LYS A 128 2.22 -28.96 -29.88
CA LYS A 128 2.58 -30.10 -29.03
C LYS A 128 3.56 -29.71 -27.92
N THR A 129 4.51 -28.82 -28.21
CA THR A 129 5.46 -28.30 -27.22
C THR A 129 4.74 -27.42 -26.20
N SER A 130 3.88 -26.50 -26.63
CA SER A 130 3.06 -25.68 -25.75
C SER A 130 2.08 -26.52 -24.93
N LYS A 131 1.47 -27.55 -25.52
CA LYS A 131 0.64 -28.54 -24.80
C LYS A 131 1.47 -29.43 -23.88
N HIS A 132 2.76 -29.62 -24.10
CA HIS A 132 3.63 -30.32 -23.15
C HIS A 132 3.99 -29.41 -21.97
N ILE A 133 4.29 -28.13 -22.24
CA ILE A 133 4.52 -27.11 -21.20
C ILE A 133 3.25 -26.93 -20.33
N LEU A 134 2.07 -26.91 -20.97
CA LEU A 134 0.77 -26.81 -20.31
C LEU A 134 0.19 -28.14 -19.81
N GLY A 135 0.57 -29.28 -20.38
CA GLY A 135 -0.05 -30.60 -20.13
C GLY A 135 0.28 -31.18 -18.77
N TYR A 136 1.25 -30.59 -18.07
CA TYR A 136 1.48 -30.80 -16.64
C TYR A 136 0.55 -29.97 -15.75
N PHE A 137 -0.30 -29.12 -16.32
CA PHE A 137 -1.16 -28.19 -15.61
C PHE A 137 -2.63 -28.48 -15.86
N ASN A 138 -3.18 -29.34 -15.02
CA ASN A 138 -4.62 -29.44 -14.88
C ASN A 138 -5.14 -28.18 -14.15
N TYR A 139 -5.63 -27.21 -14.92
CA TYR A 139 -6.22 -25.98 -14.39
C TYR A 139 -7.28 -26.23 -13.34
N GLU A 140 -8.15 -27.22 -13.56
CA GLU A 140 -9.23 -27.54 -12.63
C GLU A 140 -8.66 -28.03 -11.30
N ASN A 141 -7.65 -28.91 -11.33
CA ASN A 141 -6.98 -29.38 -10.11
C ASN A 141 -6.34 -28.21 -9.37
N TYR A 142 -5.61 -27.35 -10.07
CA TYR A 142 -4.98 -26.19 -9.44
C TYR A 142 -5.99 -25.21 -8.85
N ALA A 143 -7.05 -24.90 -9.59
CA ALA A 143 -8.12 -24.02 -9.11
C ALA A 143 -8.84 -24.61 -7.89
N ASN A 144 -9.04 -25.94 -7.86
CA ASN A 144 -9.59 -26.65 -6.71
C ASN A 144 -8.64 -26.62 -5.51
N GLU A 145 -7.35 -26.89 -5.72
CA GLU A 145 -6.32 -26.79 -4.69
C GLU A 145 -6.27 -25.38 -4.10
N TYR A 146 -6.34 -24.35 -4.93
CA TYR A 146 -6.41 -22.97 -4.48
C TYR A 146 -7.61 -22.68 -3.58
N ILE A 147 -8.80 -23.08 -4.01
CA ILE A 147 -10.02 -22.89 -3.22
C ILE A 147 -9.90 -23.63 -1.88
N ASN A 148 -9.38 -24.87 -1.89
CA ASN A 148 -9.16 -25.65 -0.68
C ASN A 148 -8.18 -24.97 0.28
N ILE A 149 -7.09 -24.41 -0.24
CA ILE A 149 -6.10 -23.69 0.55
C ILE A 149 -6.72 -22.41 1.12
N ILE A 150 -7.39 -21.58 0.32
CA ILE A 150 -8.08 -20.39 0.84
C ILE A 150 -9.01 -20.75 1.98
N GLN A 151 -9.82 -21.81 1.80
CA GLN A 151 -10.76 -22.26 2.83
C GLN A 151 -10.05 -22.78 4.08
N ALA A 152 -8.93 -23.48 3.93
CA ALA A 152 -8.10 -23.91 5.05
C ALA A 152 -7.57 -22.70 5.82
N VAL A 153 -6.91 -21.76 5.12
CA VAL A 153 -6.37 -20.53 5.68
C VAL A 153 -7.43 -19.75 6.45
N ARG A 154 -8.61 -19.59 5.84
CA ARG A 154 -9.73 -18.90 6.49
C ARG A 154 -10.09 -19.55 7.82
N LYS A 155 -10.30 -20.87 7.84
CA LYS A 155 -10.65 -21.61 9.07
C LYS A 155 -9.59 -21.42 10.15
N SER A 156 -8.33 -21.33 9.76
CA SER A 156 -7.20 -21.15 10.66
C SER A 156 -7.12 -19.73 11.19
N THR A 157 -7.31 -18.72 10.34
CA THR A 157 -7.42 -17.32 10.78
C THR A 157 -8.62 -17.10 11.69
N ASP A 158 -9.77 -17.73 11.41
CA ASP A 158 -10.97 -17.65 12.27
C ASP A 158 -10.73 -18.30 13.65
N SER A 159 -10.00 -19.43 13.68
CA SER A 159 -9.57 -20.10 14.92
C SER A 159 -8.59 -19.23 15.73
N LEU A 160 -7.65 -18.57 15.06
CA LEU A 160 -6.69 -17.63 15.67
C LEU A 160 -7.38 -16.36 16.20
N LEU A 161 -8.41 -15.87 15.51
CA LEU A 161 -9.19 -14.71 15.94
C LEU A 161 -9.92 -14.96 17.26
N MET A 162 -10.38 -16.18 17.49
CA MET A 162 -11.04 -16.56 18.75
C MET A 162 -10.06 -16.76 19.93
N SER A 163 -8.77 -17.04 19.66
CA SER A 163 -7.75 -17.19 20.71
C SER A 163 -6.98 -15.89 21.01
N ASN A 164 -7.06 -14.89 20.13
CA ASN A 164 -6.21 -13.69 20.15
C ASN A 164 -6.69 -12.49 20.99
N GLU A 165 -7.80 -12.56 21.72
CA GLU A 165 -8.06 -11.60 22.83
C GLU A 165 -6.90 -11.59 23.85
N LYS A 166 -6.03 -12.60 23.85
CA LYS A 166 -4.83 -12.72 24.70
C LYS A 166 -3.50 -12.32 24.05
N LEU A 167 -3.44 -12.03 22.75
CA LEU A 167 -2.17 -11.90 21.99
C LEU A 167 -1.70 -10.45 21.76
N THR A 168 -2.25 -9.50 22.52
CA THR A 168 -1.84 -8.10 22.66
C THR A 168 -0.40 -7.88 23.18
N LYS A 169 0.42 -8.94 23.28
CA LYS A 169 1.80 -8.92 23.81
C LYS A 169 2.89 -9.33 22.82
N SER A 170 2.58 -9.50 21.52
CA SER A 170 3.63 -9.82 20.53
C SER A 170 4.23 -8.56 19.90
N ASN A 171 5.56 -8.43 19.99
CA ASN A 171 6.43 -7.36 19.45
C ASN A 171 6.32 -7.22 17.91
N SER A 172 5.20 -6.73 17.41
CA SER A 172 5.00 -6.42 15.98
C SER A 172 5.25 -4.94 15.66
N CYS A 173 5.64 -4.16 16.67
CA CYS A 173 5.95 -2.75 16.55
C CYS A 173 7.22 -2.51 15.74
N GLY A 174 7.15 -1.60 14.77
CA GLY A 174 8.23 -1.35 13.80
C GLY A 174 8.16 -2.21 12.52
N LYS A 175 7.14 -3.07 12.35
CA LYS A 175 6.90 -3.75 11.07
C LYS A 175 6.05 -2.87 10.14
N PHE A 176 6.55 -2.62 8.93
CA PHE A 176 5.89 -1.77 7.93
C PHE A 176 4.66 -2.41 7.26
N THR A 177 4.47 -3.73 7.36
CA THR A 177 3.36 -4.45 6.71
C THR A 177 2.58 -5.31 7.70
N SER A 178 1.27 -5.11 7.76
CA SER A 178 0.35 -5.92 8.55
C SER A 178 0.18 -7.32 7.95
N PHE A 179 -0.18 -8.32 8.79
CA PHE A 179 -0.45 -9.68 8.31
C PHE A 179 -1.58 -9.73 7.27
N ARG A 180 -2.61 -8.89 7.43
CA ARG A 180 -3.69 -8.74 6.45
C ARG A 180 -3.18 -8.20 5.11
N GLN A 181 -2.26 -7.24 5.12
CA GLN A 181 -1.64 -6.73 3.89
C GLN A 181 -0.82 -7.82 3.20
N LEU A 182 -0.07 -8.62 3.95
CA LEU A 182 0.69 -9.75 3.39
C LEU A 182 -0.24 -10.82 2.80
N LEU A 183 -1.33 -11.17 3.47
CA LEU A 183 -2.35 -12.09 2.95
C LEU A 183 -3.03 -11.54 1.70
N PHE A 184 -3.37 -10.25 1.68
CA PHE A 184 -3.92 -9.59 0.51
C PHE A 184 -2.94 -9.64 -0.66
N ASN A 185 -1.67 -9.30 -0.45
CA ASN A 185 -0.63 -9.35 -1.47
C ASN A 185 -0.40 -10.78 -1.99
N TYR A 186 -0.42 -11.78 -1.10
CA TYR A 186 -0.36 -13.19 -1.47
C TYR A 186 -1.52 -13.55 -2.39
N TYR A 187 -2.77 -13.37 -1.94
CA TYR A 187 -3.94 -13.71 -2.75
C TYR A 187 -4.00 -12.95 -4.07
N LYS A 188 -3.58 -11.68 -4.06
CA LYS A 188 -3.44 -10.86 -5.27
C LYS A 188 -2.48 -11.53 -6.26
N ARG A 189 -1.26 -11.89 -5.86
CA ARG A 189 -0.29 -12.62 -6.70
C ARG A 189 -0.85 -13.92 -7.28
N MET A 190 -1.49 -14.73 -6.43
CA MET A 190 -2.13 -15.98 -6.85
C MET A 190 -3.11 -15.74 -7.99
N LEU A 191 -3.98 -14.74 -7.82
CA LEU A 191 -5.05 -14.42 -8.75
C LEU A 191 -4.49 -13.89 -10.08
N PHE A 192 -3.40 -13.13 -10.05
CA PHE A 192 -2.70 -12.70 -11.26
C PHE A 192 -2.21 -13.88 -12.10
N VAL A 193 -1.49 -14.82 -11.48
CA VAL A 193 -1.01 -16.03 -12.18
C VAL A 193 -2.18 -16.84 -12.73
N GLN A 194 -3.30 -16.91 -12.02
CA GLN A 194 -4.51 -17.58 -12.53
C GLN A 194 -5.12 -16.91 -13.75
N VAL A 195 -5.21 -15.59 -13.78
CA VAL A 195 -5.73 -14.86 -14.93
C VAL A 195 -4.82 -15.04 -16.14
N LYS A 196 -3.49 -14.87 -15.97
CA LYS A 196 -2.51 -15.14 -17.03
C LYS A 196 -2.66 -16.55 -17.59
N TYR A 197 -2.78 -17.52 -16.70
CA TYR A 197 -2.95 -18.92 -17.07
C TYR A 197 -4.24 -19.13 -17.89
N SER A 198 -5.37 -18.55 -17.47
CA SER A 198 -6.64 -18.62 -18.20
C SER A 198 -6.52 -17.98 -19.60
N ILE A 199 -5.84 -16.84 -19.72
CA ILE A 199 -5.58 -16.17 -21.00
C ILE A 199 -4.77 -17.09 -21.93
N VAL A 200 -3.64 -17.61 -21.46
CA VAL A 200 -2.78 -18.50 -22.27
C VAL A 200 -3.54 -19.74 -22.72
N ASN A 201 -4.31 -20.38 -21.84
CA ASN A 201 -5.09 -21.57 -22.18
C ASN A 201 -6.19 -21.26 -23.19
N TYR A 202 -6.83 -20.09 -23.07
CA TYR A 202 -7.84 -19.65 -24.02
C TYR A 202 -7.25 -19.51 -25.43
N TYR A 203 -6.14 -18.79 -25.58
CA TYR A 203 -5.47 -18.62 -26.87
C TYR A 203 -4.92 -19.94 -27.43
N MET A 204 -4.29 -20.77 -26.59
CA MET A 204 -3.80 -22.09 -26.98
C MET A 204 -4.91 -23.00 -27.49
N TRP A 205 -6.10 -22.88 -26.93
CA TRP A 205 -7.23 -23.66 -27.36
C TRP A 205 -7.81 -23.15 -28.69
N ILE A 206 -7.82 -21.84 -28.95
CA ILE A 206 -8.12 -21.28 -30.29
C ILE A 206 -7.15 -21.83 -31.33
N ILE A 207 -5.86 -21.86 -31.01
CA ILE A 207 -4.81 -22.42 -31.87
C ILE A 207 -5.04 -23.92 -32.14
N GLU A 208 -5.40 -24.70 -31.10
CA GLU A 208 -5.72 -26.14 -31.24
C GLU A 208 -6.84 -26.35 -32.28
N GLN A 209 -7.89 -25.53 -32.23
CA GLN A 209 -9.00 -25.63 -33.18
C GLN A 209 -8.57 -25.30 -34.60
N GLN A 210 -7.82 -24.21 -34.76
CA GLN A 210 -7.34 -23.78 -36.07
C GLN A 210 -6.43 -24.84 -36.70
N CYS A 211 -5.62 -25.52 -35.88
CA CYS A 211 -4.76 -26.62 -36.32
C CYS A 211 -5.51 -27.92 -36.62
N ASN A 212 -6.58 -28.23 -35.89
CA ASN A 212 -7.36 -29.46 -36.07
C ASN A 212 -8.55 -29.30 -37.03
N ASN A 213 -8.80 -28.09 -37.55
CA ASN A 213 -9.94 -27.74 -38.39
C ASN A 213 -11.28 -28.16 -37.76
N SER A 214 -11.39 -28.02 -36.44
CA SER A 214 -12.55 -28.47 -35.65
C SER A 214 -13.52 -27.32 -35.34
N SER A 215 -14.78 -27.66 -35.04
CA SER A 215 -15.85 -26.68 -34.83
C SER A 215 -15.62 -25.82 -33.58
N TYR A 216 -15.70 -24.50 -33.75
CA TYR A 216 -15.53 -23.49 -32.71
C TYR A 216 -16.61 -23.53 -31.61
N ARG A 217 -17.63 -24.40 -31.66
CA ARG A 217 -18.63 -24.50 -30.58
C ARG A 217 -18.07 -25.10 -29.28
N ASP A 218 -17.00 -25.91 -29.35
CA ASP A 218 -16.36 -26.46 -28.15
C ASP A 218 -15.55 -25.40 -27.38
N SER A 219 -15.12 -24.37 -28.12
CA SER A 219 -15.23 -22.93 -27.85
C SER A 219 -15.12 -22.29 -26.48
N THR A 220 -15.78 -21.15 -26.47
CA THR A 220 -17.00 -20.86 -25.73
C THR A 220 -17.26 -21.79 -24.55
N ASN A 221 -17.42 -23.11 -24.71
CA ASN A 221 -17.63 -23.99 -23.57
C ASN A 221 -16.42 -24.05 -22.61
N LYS A 222 -15.19 -24.21 -23.12
CA LYS A 222 -13.98 -24.22 -22.27
C LYS A 222 -13.65 -22.83 -21.72
N ALA A 223 -13.76 -21.79 -22.55
CA ALA A 223 -13.58 -20.41 -22.12
C ALA A 223 -14.53 -20.06 -20.96
N ARG A 224 -15.81 -20.43 -21.09
CA ARG A 224 -16.82 -20.27 -20.06
C ARG A 224 -16.49 -21.04 -18.78
N ILE A 225 -15.97 -22.28 -18.88
CA ILE A 225 -15.53 -23.06 -17.71
C ILE A 225 -14.40 -22.32 -16.97
N TYR A 226 -13.40 -21.80 -17.69
CA TYR A 226 -12.31 -21.03 -17.08
C TYR A 226 -12.80 -19.75 -16.43
N SER A 227 -13.66 -18.99 -17.11
CA SER A 227 -14.28 -17.78 -16.59
C SER A 227 -15.12 -18.04 -15.33
N MET A 228 -15.93 -19.10 -15.32
CA MET A 228 -16.69 -19.52 -14.13
C MET A 228 -15.76 -19.91 -12.97
N LYS A 229 -14.70 -20.67 -13.26
CA LYS A 229 -13.79 -21.12 -12.22
C LYS A 229 -12.97 -19.98 -11.62
N LEU A 230 -12.53 -19.04 -12.46
CA LEU A 230 -11.89 -17.82 -12.00
C LEU A 230 -12.83 -16.98 -11.11
N GLN A 231 -14.12 -16.95 -11.44
CA GLN A 231 -15.13 -16.32 -10.58
C GLN A 231 -15.26 -17.04 -9.22
N ASP A 232 -15.21 -18.38 -9.19
CA ASP A 232 -15.19 -19.14 -7.93
C ASP A 232 -13.95 -18.83 -7.07
N ILE A 233 -12.78 -18.76 -7.71
CA ILE A 233 -11.50 -18.36 -7.11
C ILE A 233 -11.64 -16.95 -6.50
N MET A 234 -12.15 -15.98 -7.27
CA MET A 234 -12.35 -14.60 -6.81
C MET A 234 -13.32 -14.54 -5.63
N ASN A 235 -14.48 -15.18 -5.75
CA ASN A 235 -15.50 -15.20 -4.70
C ASN A 235 -14.96 -15.85 -3.41
N SER A 236 -14.20 -16.93 -3.54
CA SER A 236 -13.56 -17.60 -2.40
C SER A 236 -12.53 -16.69 -1.74
N THR A 237 -11.76 -15.96 -2.54
CA THR A 237 -10.75 -15.00 -2.07
C THR A 237 -11.40 -13.83 -1.31
N VAL A 238 -12.45 -13.21 -1.88
CA VAL A 238 -13.20 -12.14 -1.21
C VAL A 238 -13.74 -12.64 0.12
N LYS A 239 -14.40 -13.80 0.13
CA LYS A 239 -14.96 -14.41 1.34
C LYS A 239 -13.91 -14.72 2.41
N ALA A 240 -12.69 -15.04 2.01
CA ALA A 240 -11.60 -15.28 2.96
C ALA A 240 -11.01 -13.98 3.51
N LEU A 241 -11.00 -12.91 2.72
CA LEU A 241 -10.54 -11.59 3.15
C LEU A 241 -11.57 -10.83 4.00
N ASP A 242 -12.87 -11.08 3.80
CA ASP A 242 -13.99 -10.37 4.45
C ASP A 242 -14.03 -10.57 5.98
N GLY A 243 -13.45 -11.66 6.50
CA GLY A 243 -13.40 -11.98 7.93
C GLY A 243 -12.11 -11.57 8.65
N ILE A 244 -11.12 -11.02 7.94
CA ILE A 244 -9.80 -10.75 8.55
C ILE A 244 -9.81 -9.40 9.26
N ASN A 245 -9.81 -9.41 10.60
CA ASN A 245 -9.76 -8.20 11.42
C ASN A 245 -8.50 -7.36 11.16
N TYR A 246 -8.66 -6.04 11.29
CA TYR A 246 -7.54 -5.11 11.35
C TYR A 246 -6.90 -5.21 12.74
N TYR A 247 -5.69 -5.79 12.80
CA TYR A 247 -4.92 -5.77 14.03
C TYR A 247 -4.21 -4.41 14.14
N VAL A 248 -4.69 -3.58 15.06
CA VAL A 248 -3.94 -2.41 15.55
C VAL A 248 -3.15 -2.90 16.76
N TYR A 249 -1.83 -2.84 16.67
CA TYR A 249 -0.96 -3.19 17.78
C TYR A 249 -0.73 -1.93 18.63
N GLN A 250 -1.02 -2.00 19.92
CA GLN A 250 -0.57 -0.97 20.85
C GLN A 250 0.94 -1.15 21.03
N CYS A 251 1.70 -0.19 20.53
CA CYS A 251 3.15 -0.20 20.56
C CYS A 251 3.76 0.57 21.73
N ASP A 252 2.90 1.22 22.50
CA ASP A 252 3.31 1.85 23.73
C ASP A 252 3.67 0.76 24.75
N PRO A 253 4.79 0.89 25.47
CA PRO A 253 5.08 -0.02 26.57
C PRO A 253 3.99 0.05 27.63
N GLY A 254 3.68 -1.10 28.24
CA GLY A 254 2.64 -1.19 29.27
C GLY A 254 2.92 -0.38 30.55
N VAL A 255 4.15 0.09 30.73
CA VAL A 255 4.57 1.00 31.83
C VAL A 255 5.39 2.13 31.21
N HIS A 256 4.98 3.37 31.49
CA HIS A 256 5.65 4.58 31.03
C HIS A 256 6.53 5.10 32.17
N GLU A 257 7.83 4.80 32.14
CA GLU A 257 8.79 5.28 33.16
C GLU A 257 9.61 6.44 32.59
N ARG A 258 9.23 7.67 32.98
CA ARG A 258 9.87 8.93 32.56
C ARG A 258 11.36 9.01 32.88
N SER A 259 11.83 8.26 33.87
CA SER A 259 13.24 8.21 34.26
C SER A 259 14.10 7.33 33.37
N SER A 260 13.51 6.57 32.44
CA SER A 260 14.25 5.75 31.49
C SER A 260 13.98 6.22 30.07
N GLU A 261 15.02 6.74 29.41
CA GLU A 261 15.03 7.04 27.97
C GLU A 261 14.78 5.78 27.10
N ASN A 262 14.55 4.63 27.73
CA ASN A 262 14.37 3.32 27.11
C ASN A 262 12.90 2.97 26.79
N THR A 263 11.91 3.67 27.37
CA THR A 263 10.49 3.28 27.21
C THR A 263 9.75 4.15 26.19
N TYR A 264 10.07 5.43 26.09
CA TYR A 264 9.48 6.31 25.10
C TYR A 264 10.41 7.47 24.76
N ILE A 265 10.20 8.06 23.58
CA ILE A 265 10.89 9.28 23.17
C ILE A 265 9.95 10.44 23.48
N GLU A 266 10.26 11.22 24.51
CA GLU A 266 9.51 12.44 24.83
C GLU A 266 9.90 13.53 23.82
N LEU A 267 9.05 13.78 22.82
CA LEU A 267 9.27 14.86 21.86
C LEU A 267 9.03 16.20 22.53
N LYS A 268 10.08 16.80 23.09
CA LYS A 268 10.05 18.11 23.73
C LYS A 268 9.61 19.17 22.72
N ARG A 269 8.52 19.89 23.04
CA ARG A 269 8.04 21.09 22.34
C ARG A 269 7.86 20.98 20.80
N MET A 270 7.58 19.78 20.27
CA MET A 270 7.46 19.57 18.81
C MET A 270 6.39 20.47 18.16
N ILE A 271 5.23 20.58 18.80
CA ILE A 271 4.13 21.46 18.41
C ILE A 271 3.60 22.15 19.67
N GLN A 272 3.76 23.47 19.77
CA GLN A 272 3.31 24.23 20.94
C GLN A 272 2.79 25.61 20.56
N THR A 273 1.92 26.17 21.40
CA THR A 273 1.54 27.58 21.30
C THR A 273 2.73 28.48 21.66
N ILE A 274 2.95 29.53 20.87
CA ILE A 274 3.89 30.61 21.13
C ILE A 274 3.18 31.95 20.98
N ILE A 275 3.50 32.90 21.85
CA ILE A 275 3.08 34.30 21.71
C ILE A 275 4.29 35.05 21.17
N ILE A 276 4.15 35.58 19.96
CA ILE A 276 5.25 36.20 19.22
C ILE A 276 4.84 37.59 18.75
N ASP A 277 5.79 38.51 18.76
CA ASP A 277 5.61 39.83 18.19
C ASP A 277 5.29 39.74 16.69
N GLU A 278 4.24 40.42 16.22
CA GLU A 278 3.81 40.38 14.82
C GLU A 278 4.94 40.78 13.87
N LYS A 279 5.84 41.68 14.29
CA LYS A 279 7.01 42.06 13.47
C LYS A 279 7.98 40.92 13.20
N ASN A 280 7.97 39.86 14.00
CA ASN A 280 8.83 38.70 13.77
C ASN A 280 8.18 37.67 12.82
N LEU A 281 6.99 37.97 12.29
CA LEU A 281 6.27 37.15 11.32
C LEU A 281 6.42 37.71 9.90
N THR A 282 6.26 36.84 8.91
CA THR A 282 6.18 37.25 7.50
C THR A 282 4.80 37.83 7.18
N SER A 283 4.71 38.65 6.13
CA SER A 283 3.43 39.23 5.67
C SER A 283 2.31 38.19 5.46
N SER A 284 2.65 37.00 4.98
CA SER A 284 1.72 35.88 4.80
C SER A 284 1.23 35.20 6.10
N ARG A 285 1.89 35.47 7.24
CA ARG A 285 1.62 34.85 8.55
C ARG A 285 1.23 35.86 9.63
N SER A 286 1.11 37.12 9.25
CA SER A 286 0.54 38.18 10.06
C SER A 286 -0.81 37.79 10.62
N CYS A 287 -1.08 38.16 11.87
CA CYS A 287 -2.37 37.89 12.48
C CYS A 287 -3.41 39.00 12.22
N ASN A 288 -3.01 40.25 11.95
CA ASN A 288 -3.94 41.35 11.69
C ASN A 288 -3.42 42.42 10.70
N ASN A 289 -2.20 42.29 10.18
CA ASN A 289 -1.55 43.20 9.23
C ASN A 289 -1.50 44.67 9.68
N ARG A 290 -1.48 44.93 11.00
CA ARG A 290 -1.41 46.30 11.55
C ARG A 290 0.03 46.79 11.69
N CYS A 291 0.97 45.86 11.78
CA CYS A 291 2.41 46.11 11.74
C CYS A 291 2.91 46.11 10.28
N ASN A 292 3.87 46.97 9.94
CA ASN A 292 4.44 46.99 8.58
C ASN A 292 5.46 45.85 8.38
N LEU A 293 5.00 44.78 7.73
CA LEU A 293 5.77 43.55 7.55
C LEU A 293 6.69 43.55 6.31
N GLU A 294 6.63 44.57 5.46
CA GLU A 294 7.40 44.62 4.20
C GLU A 294 8.91 44.87 4.42
N ARG A 295 9.32 45.24 5.63
CA ARG A 295 10.70 45.62 5.97
C ARG A 295 11.42 44.68 6.93
N ILE A 296 10.75 43.65 7.44
CA ILE A 296 11.42 42.56 8.13
C ILE A 296 12.04 41.72 7.03
N ALA A 297 13.37 41.57 7.06
CA ALA A 297 14.09 40.75 6.09
C ALA A 297 13.39 39.40 5.96
N ASN A 298 13.37 38.81 4.76
CA ASN A 298 12.78 37.49 4.50
C ASN A 298 13.32 36.35 5.40
N ASP A 299 14.26 36.66 6.28
CA ASP A 299 14.72 35.80 7.35
C ASP A 299 13.91 36.13 8.61
N ILE A 300 13.03 35.18 8.99
CA ILE A 300 12.62 34.99 10.39
C ILE A 300 13.90 35.17 11.21
N SER A 301 13.89 36.07 12.21
CA SER A 301 15.08 36.27 13.04
C SER A 301 15.61 34.90 13.45
N ASN A 302 16.89 34.63 13.13
CA ASN A 302 17.60 33.36 13.40
C ASN A 302 17.64 32.99 14.91
N GLU A 303 16.92 33.72 15.74
CA GLU A 303 16.80 33.59 17.20
C GLU A 303 15.52 32.89 17.63
N THR A 304 14.60 32.53 16.72
CA THR A 304 13.39 31.79 17.13
C THR A 304 13.63 30.29 17.09
N GLU A 305 13.40 29.59 18.20
CA GLU A 305 13.45 28.12 18.31
C GLU A 305 12.44 27.37 17.40
N CYS A 306 11.54 28.10 16.73
CA CYS A 306 10.50 27.56 15.86
C CYS A 306 10.99 27.48 14.42
N GLN A 307 10.87 26.30 13.80
CA GLN A 307 11.11 26.14 12.36
C GLN A 307 9.99 26.80 11.54
N GLU A 308 8.76 26.70 12.05
CA GLU A 308 7.58 27.18 11.36
C GLU A 308 6.54 27.73 12.33
N PHE A 309 5.91 28.85 11.96
CA PHE A 309 4.74 29.40 12.64
C PHE A 309 3.49 29.10 11.82
N LEU A 310 2.51 28.48 12.45
CA LEU A 310 1.24 28.07 11.85
C LEU A 310 0.07 28.72 12.61
N ASP A 311 -1.06 28.95 11.93
CA ASP A 311 -2.33 29.38 12.54
C ASP A 311 -2.25 30.61 13.46
N CYS A 312 -1.41 31.58 13.11
CA CYS A 312 -1.23 32.82 13.87
C CYS A 312 -2.52 33.66 13.91
N LYS A 313 -2.95 34.06 15.11
CA LYS A 313 -4.15 34.90 15.34
C LYS A 313 -3.91 35.92 16.45
N GLU A 314 -4.51 37.10 16.29
CA GLU A 314 -4.60 38.09 17.37
C GLU A 314 -5.85 37.74 18.16
N LEU A 315 -5.68 37.38 19.43
CA LEU A 315 -6.80 37.10 20.33
C LEU A 315 -7.19 38.35 21.12
N SER A 316 -6.22 39.22 21.42
CA SER A 316 -6.37 40.41 22.28
C SER A 316 -5.21 41.40 22.06
N THR A 317 -5.40 42.65 22.50
CA THR A 317 -4.35 43.70 22.52
C THR A 317 -3.26 43.45 23.56
N ASP A 318 -3.63 42.87 24.70
CA ASP A 318 -2.72 42.59 25.82
C ASP A 318 -2.81 41.13 26.26
N TYR A 319 -1.70 40.61 26.76
CA TYR A 319 -1.59 39.26 27.33
C TYR A 319 -0.81 39.27 28.63
N TYR A 320 -1.38 38.65 29.66
CA TYR A 320 -0.68 38.27 30.88
C TYR A 320 -0.17 36.85 30.73
N VAL A 321 1.13 36.67 30.60
CA VAL A 321 1.76 35.36 30.31
C VAL A 321 2.52 34.86 31.52
N CYS A 322 2.21 33.65 31.97
CA CYS A 322 3.02 32.91 32.92
C CYS A 322 3.95 31.94 32.16
N GLU A 323 5.19 32.35 31.96
CA GLU A 323 6.20 31.59 31.21
C GLU A 323 6.97 30.64 32.12
N MET A 324 7.03 29.37 31.73
CA MET A 324 7.71 28.33 32.50
C MET A 324 9.15 28.17 32.01
N ASP A 325 10.09 28.13 32.95
CA ASP A 325 11.49 27.78 32.68
C ASP A 325 11.67 26.25 32.70
N ASN A 326 10.93 25.53 31.84
CA ASN A 326 11.07 24.08 31.71
C ASN A 326 11.00 23.61 30.25
N ASP A 327 11.76 22.57 29.92
CA ASP A 327 11.86 22.05 28.56
C ASP A 327 10.57 21.46 27.99
N VAL A 328 9.53 21.25 28.81
CA VAL A 328 8.33 20.51 28.43
C VAL A 328 7.24 21.45 27.94
N ARG A 329 7.10 22.64 28.53
CA ARG A 329 5.98 23.56 28.30
C ARG A 329 6.44 25.01 28.40
N ARG A 330 6.16 25.81 27.36
CA ARG A 330 6.50 27.26 27.33
C ARG A 330 5.69 28.10 28.32
N TYR A 331 4.37 27.90 28.38
CA TYR A 331 3.49 28.70 29.23
C TYR A 331 2.66 27.80 30.13
N GLU A 332 2.62 28.11 31.42
CA GLU A 332 1.69 27.47 32.36
C GLU A 332 0.25 27.90 32.05
N TRP A 333 0.09 29.19 31.82
CA TRP A 333 -1.12 29.82 31.35
C TRP A 333 -0.79 31.18 30.72
N PHE A 334 -1.70 31.68 29.90
CA PHE A 334 -1.75 33.09 29.56
C PHE A 334 -3.21 33.57 29.58
N GLU A 335 -3.43 34.83 29.91
CA GLU A 335 -4.74 35.45 29.98
C GLU A 335 -4.81 36.62 29.02
N ASP A 336 -5.90 36.69 28.26
CA ASP A 336 -6.15 37.80 27.33
C ASP A 336 -6.78 39.01 28.06
N SER A 337 -6.82 40.17 27.39
CA SER A 337 -7.42 41.39 27.97
C SER A 337 -8.93 41.30 28.21
N TYR A 338 -9.58 40.28 27.64
CA TYR A 338 -10.99 39.98 27.83
C TYR A 338 -11.26 39.07 29.03
N GLY A 339 -10.21 38.61 29.73
CA GLY A 339 -10.29 37.75 30.90
C GLY A 339 -10.38 36.24 30.58
N HIS A 340 -10.15 35.84 29.33
CA HIS A 340 -10.05 34.41 28.98
C HIS A 340 -8.66 33.90 29.32
N THR A 341 -8.63 32.87 30.16
CA THR A 341 -7.40 32.17 30.53
C THR A 341 -7.21 30.92 29.69
N TYR A 342 -6.03 30.78 29.09
CA TYR A 342 -5.60 29.63 28.31
C TYR A 342 -4.51 28.89 29.08
N GLY A 343 -4.82 27.69 29.58
CA GLY A 343 -3.92 26.89 30.41
C GLY A 343 -4.50 26.63 31.79
N ASN A 344 -3.62 26.36 32.76
CA ASN A 344 -4.04 26.02 34.11
C ASN A 344 -3.64 27.14 35.08
N LYS A 345 -4.62 27.93 35.54
CA LYS A 345 -4.48 28.99 36.54
C LYS A 345 -5.24 28.60 37.80
N ASN A 346 -4.86 27.49 38.42
CA ASN A 346 -5.60 26.91 39.55
C ASN A 346 -5.58 27.78 40.83
N ASP A 347 -4.50 28.53 41.09
CA ASP A 347 -4.29 29.23 42.37
C ASP A 347 -3.93 30.72 42.24
N ASP A 348 -4.16 31.34 41.06
CA ASP A 348 -3.72 32.71 40.70
C ASP A 348 -2.20 32.98 40.83
N THR A 349 -1.41 31.99 41.26
CA THR A 349 0.04 32.06 41.33
C THR A 349 0.68 31.51 40.05
N CYS A 350 1.47 32.34 39.40
CA CYS A 350 2.37 31.89 38.33
C CYS A 350 3.57 31.18 38.94
N HIS A 351 3.85 29.92 38.56
CA HIS A 351 5.02 29.18 39.04
C HIS A 351 6.30 29.53 38.27
N GLY A 352 6.16 30.25 37.17
CA GLY A 352 7.26 30.72 36.34
C GLY A 352 7.45 32.24 36.37
N ASN A 353 7.92 32.80 35.25
CA ASN A 353 8.13 34.22 35.07
C ASN A 353 6.87 34.87 34.48
N MET A 354 6.33 35.85 35.22
CA MET A 354 5.19 36.62 34.76
C MET A 354 5.63 37.73 33.80
N LYS A 355 4.98 37.82 32.64
CA LYS A 355 5.21 38.87 31.62
C LYS A 355 3.89 39.50 31.22
N LEU A 356 3.90 40.82 31.04
CA LEU A 356 2.82 41.55 30.38
C LEU A 356 3.28 41.93 28.98
N LEU A 357 2.57 41.44 27.98
CA LEU A 357 2.80 41.74 26.57
C LEU A 357 1.67 42.63 26.09
N SER A 358 1.99 43.87 25.74
CA SER A 358 1.02 44.86 25.29
C SER A 358 1.30 45.31 23.88
N SER A 359 0.24 45.52 23.10
CA SER A 359 0.34 46.22 21.82
C SER A 359 1.03 47.56 22.00
N TYR A 360 1.84 47.95 21.02
CA TYR A 360 2.68 49.14 21.13
C TYR A 360 2.77 49.87 19.81
N PHE A 361 3.09 51.15 19.92
CA PHE A 361 3.36 52.01 18.79
C PHE A 361 4.86 52.00 18.50
N GLU A 362 5.25 51.65 17.28
CA GLU A 362 6.65 51.59 16.87
C GLU A 362 7.08 52.89 16.18
N GLU A 363 7.80 53.75 16.91
CA GLU A 363 8.55 54.87 16.30
C GLU A 363 9.86 54.33 15.73
N PRO A 364 10.22 54.61 14.46
CA PRO A 364 9.81 55.75 13.63
C PRO A 364 8.76 55.47 12.52
N PHE A 365 8.13 54.30 12.50
CA PHE A 365 7.31 53.86 11.36
C PHE A 365 5.83 54.19 11.47
N PHE A 366 5.40 54.70 12.62
CA PHE A 366 4.01 55.07 12.91
C PHE A 366 3.03 53.90 12.84
N ASP A 367 3.52 52.68 13.10
CA ASP A 367 2.72 51.46 13.06
C ASP A 367 2.31 51.01 14.47
N ASN A 368 1.14 50.39 14.58
CA ASN A 368 0.68 49.74 15.81
C ASN A 368 0.92 48.25 15.67
N CYS A 369 1.95 47.73 16.34
CA CYS A 369 2.27 46.31 16.34
C CYS A 369 1.65 45.63 17.57
N ALA A 370 1.23 44.38 17.39
CA ALA A 370 0.62 43.58 18.44
C ALA A 370 1.33 42.22 18.55
N TYR A 371 0.95 41.45 19.56
CA TYR A 371 1.42 40.08 19.72
C TYR A 371 0.41 39.10 19.12
N CYS A 372 0.92 38.18 18.31
CA CYS A 372 0.16 37.08 17.72
C CYS A 372 0.33 35.80 18.55
N VAL A 373 -0.75 35.06 18.71
CA VAL A 373 -0.73 33.68 19.23
C VAL A 373 -0.62 32.73 18.04
N CYS A 374 0.48 32.00 17.95
CA CYS A 374 0.78 31.08 16.85
C CYS A 374 1.02 29.66 17.36
N THR A 375 0.92 28.70 16.46
CA THR A 375 1.45 27.34 16.65
C THR A 375 2.89 27.30 16.17
N CYS A 376 3.83 27.11 17.08
CA CYS A 376 5.24 26.86 16.84
C CYS A 376 5.46 25.37 16.53
N LYS A 377 6.02 25.09 15.36
CA LYS A 377 6.52 23.76 15.00
C LYS A 377 8.04 23.79 15.02
N MET A 378 8.64 22.94 15.85
CA MET A 378 10.10 22.83 15.94
C MET A 378 10.68 21.97 14.81
N ASN A 379 11.97 22.19 14.51
CA ASN A 379 12.73 21.27 13.67
C ASN A 379 12.93 19.96 14.43
N LEU A 380 12.56 18.84 13.80
CA LEU A 380 12.71 17.51 14.36
C LEU A 380 14.15 17.20 14.76
N TYR A 381 15.15 17.73 14.05
CA TYR A 381 16.56 17.50 14.39
C TYR A 381 16.97 18.17 15.70
N SER A 382 16.49 19.39 16.00
CA SER A 382 16.79 20.10 17.25
C SER A 382 15.95 19.60 18.43
N ALA A 383 14.80 18.97 18.19
CA ALA A 383 14.00 18.33 19.23
C ALA A 383 14.60 16.99 19.73
N ILE A 384 15.60 16.46 19.01
CA ILE A 384 16.25 15.16 19.27
C ILE A 384 17.69 15.33 19.80
N GLU A 385 18.29 16.51 19.69
CA GLU A 385 19.67 16.77 20.16
C GLU A 385 19.74 16.88 21.68
N GLU A 386 19.89 15.74 22.35
CA GLU A 386 20.76 15.51 23.52
C GLU A 386 20.68 14.05 24.01
N ILE A 387 20.89 13.06 23.13
CA ILE A 387 21.08 11.67 23.57
C ILE A 387 22.38 11.10 22.98
N PRO A 388 23.49 11.08 23.75
CA PRO A 388 24.71 10.41 23.31
C PRO A 388 24.47 8.89 23.32
N GLY A 389 24.23 8.29 22.15
CA GLY A 389 24.29 6.84 21.98
C GLY A 389 23.29 6.18 21.03
N ILE A 390 22.32 6.90 20.45
CA ILE A 390 21.28 6.25 19.62
C ILE A 390 21.52 6.51 18.13
N HIS A 391 22.24 5.57 17.49
CA HIS A 391 22.29 5.42 16.03
C HIS A 391 21.05 4.65 15.51
N GLN A 392 19.85 5.13 15.80
CA GLN A 392 18.65 4.69 15.10
C GLN A 392 17.83 5.90 14.68
N LYS A 393 17.87 6.19 13.38
CA LYS A 393 17.02 7.17 12.71
C LYS A 393 15.56 6.91 13.11
N LEU A 394 14.94 7.87 13.80
CA LEU A 394 13.49 7.90 13.94
C LEU A 394 12.88 7.96 12.54
N ILE A 395 12.04 6.98 12.23
CA ILE A 395 11.13 7.00 11.09
C ILE A 395 9.74 7.16 11.71
N LEU A 396 9.14 8.33 11.52
CA LEU A 396 7.77 8.62 11.95
C LEU A 396 6.77 7.91 11.03
N CYS A 397 5.80 7.25 11.65
CA CYS A 397 4.65 6.58 11.02
C CYS A 397 3.59 7.58 10.53
#